data_AF-A0AAD1D3E1-F1
#
_entry.id   AF-A0AAD1D3E1-F1
#
_cell.length_a   1.000
_cell.length_b   1.000
_cell.length_c   1.000
_cell.angle_alpha   90.00
_cell.angle_beta   90.00
_cell.angle_gamma   90.00
#
_symmetry.space_group_name_H-M   'P 1'
#
loop_
_entity.id
_entity.type
_entity.pdbx_description
1 polymer ?
#
loop_
_entity_poly.entity_id
_entity_poly.type
_entity_poly.pdbx_seq_one_letter_code
_entity_poly.pdbx_strand_id
1 'polypeptide(L)' 'MSPAEKLVYMANQIARNLETAGRDHAARQTAEHIIAFWDPRMKQMILNHLDAGGTGLSEIAHAAIAEVRANVDA' A
#
# COMPACT_ATOMS: atom_id res chain seq x y z
N MET A 1 -11.04 10.22 11.27
CA MET A 1 -10.28 9.44 10.30
C MET A 1 -11.22 8.97 9.21
N SER A 2 -11.00 9.40 7.97
CA SER A 2 -11.72 8.91 6.80
C SER A 2 -11.31 7.47 6.48
N PRO A 3 -12.10 6.73 5.67
CA PRO A 3 -11.73 5.39 5.25
C PRO A 3 -10.37 5.31 4.54
N ALA A 4 -10.03 6.30 3.70
CA ALA A 4 -8.73 6.36 3.02
C ALA A 4 -7.57 6.58 4.00
N GLU A 5 -7.72 7.50 4.97
CA GLU A 5 -6.70 7.72 6.01
C GLU A 5 -6.46 6.45 6.84
N LYS A 6 -7.50 5.65 7.08
CA LYS A 6 -7.36 4.36 7.77
C LYS A 6 -6.56 3.36 6.94
N LEU A 7 -6.78 3.30 5.62
CA LEU A 7 -5.99 2.43 4.75
C LEU A 7 -4.53 2.87 4.65
N VAL A 8 -4.27 4.18 4.56
CA VAL A 8 -2.91 4.74 4.61
C VAL A 8 -2.21 4.33 5.91
N TYR A 9 -2.89 4.48 7.05
CA TYR A 9 -2.37 4.04 8.33
C TYR A 9 -2.03 2.53 8.32
N MET A 10 -2.93 1.68 7.85
CA MET A 10 -2.71 0.24 7.76
C MET A 10 -1.55 -0.13 6.84
N ALA A 11 -1.47 0.46 5.63
CA ALA A 11 -0.39 0.22 4.69
C ALA A 11 0.98 0.59 5.28
N ASN A 12 1.04 1.73 5.99
CA ASN A 12 2.25 2.16 6.68
C ASN A 12 2.64 1.23 7.83
N GLN A 13 1.67 0.67 8.56
CA GLN A 13 1.95 -0.31 9.62
C GLN A 13 2.55 -1.60 9.04
N ILE A 14 1.99 -2.11 7.94
CA ILE A 14 2.52 -3.30 7.25
C ILE A 14 3.95 -3.01 6.77
N ALA A 15 4.16 -1.89 6.08
CA ALA A 15 5.46 -1.47 5.58
C ALA A 15 6.50 -1.34 6.70
N ARG A 16 6.15 -0.70 7.82
CA ARG A 16 7.03 -0.54 8.98
C ARG A 16 7.44 -1.87 9.59
N ASN A 17 6.52 -2.83 9.69
CA ASN A 17 6.82 -4.15 10.25
C ASN A 17 7.78 -4.96 9.38
N LEU A 18 7.82 -4.66 8.08
CA LEU A 18 8.66 -5.36 7.10
C LEU A 18 9.96 -4.61 6.76
N GLU A 19 10.13 -3.37 7.23
CA GLU A 19 11.27 -2.51 6.92
C GLU A 19 12.62 -3.13 7.30
N THR A 20 12.66 -3.98 8.34
CA THR A 20 13.87 -4.67 8.80
C THR A 20 14.47 -5.60 7.73
N ALA A 21 13.69 -6.03 6.74
CA ALA A 21 14.14 -6.86 5.64
C ALA A 21 14.71 -6.06 4.45
N GLY A 22 14.77 -4.73 4.54
CA GLY A 22 15.25 -3.81 3.50
C GLY A 22 14.12 -3.22 2.65
N ARG A 23 14.28 -1.98 2.19
CA ARG A 23 13.21 -1.16 1.58
C ARG A 23 12.54 -1.83 0.38
N ASP A 24 13.30 -2.31 -0.60
CA ASP A 24 12.74 -2.90 -1.82
C ASP A 24 11.99 -4.20 -1.53
N HIS A 25 12.50 -4.98 -0.58
CA HIS A 25 11.88 -6.23 -0.18
C HIS A 25 10.62 -5.98 0.67
N ALA A 26 10.66 -4.97 1.54
CA ALA A 26 9.52 -4.52 2.33
C ALA A 26 8.38 -3.99 1.43
N ALA A 27 8.69 -3.25 0.38
CA ALA A 27 7.71 -2.74 -0.58
C ALA A 27 7.00 -3.89 -1.31
N ARG A 28 7.78 -4.85 -1.84
CA ARG A 28 7.24 -6.05 -2.51
C ARG A 28 6.35 -6.88 -1.59
N GLN A 29 6.82 -7.22 -0.39
CA GLN A 29 6.01 -7.98 0.57
C GLN A 29 4.76 -7.22 1.04
N THR A 30 4.85 -5.89 1.17
CA THR A 30 3.67 -5.07 1.50
C THR A 30 2.64 -5.14 0.39
N ALA A 31 3.07 -5.07 -0.88
CA ALA A 31 2.18 -5.19 -2.03
C ALA A 31 1.53 -6.57 -2.07
N GLU A 32 2.31 -7.65 -1.92
CA GLU A 32 1.82 -9.03 -1.85
C GLU A 32 0.76 -9.20 -0.75
N HIS A 33 1.02 -8.65 0.45
CA HIS A 33 0.07 -8.69 1.55
C HIS A 33 -1.23 -7.97 1.21
N ILE A 34 -1.16 -6.77 0.64
CA ILE A 34 -2.36 -6.00 0.25
C ILE A 34 -3.14 -6.75 -0.83
N ILE A 35 -2.46 -7.32 -1.83
CA ILE A 35 -3.10 -8.11 -2.89
C ILE A 35 -3.79 -9.34 -2.30
N ALA A 36 -3.16 -10.06 -1.39
CA ALA A 36 -3.70 -11.28 -0.82
C ALA A 36 -4.88 -11.05 0.13
N PHE A 37 -4.83 -10.00 0.96
CA PHE A 37 -5.72 -9.89 2.13
C PHE A 37 -6.71 -8.73 2.08
N TRP A 38 -6.53 -7.73 1.22
CA TRP A 38 -7.49 -6.62 1.15
C TRP A 38 -8.64 -6.94 0.20
N ASP A 39 -9.83 -6.48 0.58
CA ASP A 39 -11.01 -6.55 -0.30
C ASP A 39 -10.79 -5.69 -1.56
N PRO A 40 -11.35 -6.06 -2.73
CA PRO A 40 -11.24 -5.27 -3.95
C PRO A 40 -11.56 -3.78 -3.79
N ARG A 41 -12.56 -3.42 -2.97
CA ARG A 41 -12.91 -2.01 -2.72
C ARG A 41 -11.84 -1.26 -1.95
N MET A 42 -11.14 -1.93 -1.03
CA MET A 42 -10.03 -1.33 -0.29
C MET A 42 -8.85 -1.04 -1.23
N LYS A 43 -8.53 -1.98 -2.13
CA LYS A 43 -7.48 -1.78 -3.15
C LYS A 43 -7.81 -0.59 -4.04
N GLN A 44 -9.03 -0.53 -4.58
CA GLN A 44 -9.48 0.61 -5.38
C GLN A 44 -9.39 1.94 -4.61
N MET A 45 -9.80 1.96 -3.34
CA MET A 45 -9.74 3.17 -2.53
C MET A 45 -8.31 3.66 -2.28
N ILE A 46 -7.35 2.76 -2.00
CA ILE A 46 -5.96 3.16 -1.79
C ILE A 46 -5.27 3.54 -3.11
N LEU A 47 -5.65 2.92 -4.23
CA LEU A 47 -5.17 3.28 -5.57
C LEU A 47 -5.64 4.69 -5.97
N ASN A 48 -6.89 5.04 -5.69
CA ASN A 48 -7.42 6.40 -5.88
C ASN A 48 -6.70 7.42 -4.99
N HIS A 49 -6.38 7.03 -3.74
CA HIS A 49 -5.60 7.88 -2.84
C HIS A 49 -4.17 8.12 -3.38
N LEU A 50 -3.56 7.09 -3.97
CA LEU A 50 -2.28 7.21 -4.66
C LEU A 50 -2.36 8.18 -5.84
N ASP A 51 -3.43 8.11 -6.65
CA ASP A 51 -3.65 9.05 -7.78
C ASP A 51 -3.84 10.50 -7.32
N ALA A 52 -4.42 10.69 -6.12
CA ALA A 52 -4.55 12.00 -5.49
C ALA A 52 -3.25 12.52 -4.84
N GLY A 53 -2.12 11.85 -5.04
CA GLY A 53 -0.80 12.23 -4.55
C GLY A 53 -0.30 11.43 -3.34
N GLY A 54 -1.08 10.47 -2.84
CA GLY A 54 -0.60 9.50 -1.85
C GLY A 54 -0.25 10.08 -0.48
N THR A 55 -0.77 11.26 -0.13
CA THR A 55 -0.43 11.98 1.10
C THR A 55 -0.52 11.08 2.33
N GLY A 56 0.56 11.06 3.12
CA GLY A 56 0.65 10.29 4.35
C GLY A 56 1.13 8.85 4.18
N LEU A 57 1.29 8.32 2.96
CA LEU A 57 1.98 7.05 2.73
C LEU A 57 3.48 7.22 3.02
N SER A 58 4.08 6.23 3.68
CA SER A 58 5.55 6.14 3.77
C SER A 58 6.14 5.81 2.40
N GLU A 59 7.45 6.03 2.21
CA GLU A 59 8.12 5.71 0.94
C GLU A 59 7.93 4.23 0.53
N ILE A 60 8.02 3.31 1.50
CA ILE A 60 7.83 1.87 1.28
C ILE A 60 6.37 1.56 0.92
N ALA A 61 5.41 2.15 1.65
CA ALA A 61 4.00 1.94 1.37
C ALA A 61 3.62 2.52 0.00
N HIS A 62 4.16 3.69 -0.35
CA HIS A 62 3.93 4.32 -1.64
C HIS A 62 4.45 3.44 -2.79
N ALA A 63 5.66 2.91 -2.68
CA ALA A 63 6.21 1.95 -3.64
C ALA A 63 5.36 0.67 -3.71
N ALA A 64 4.91 0.15 -2.57
CA ALA A 64 4.05 -1.03 -2.52
C ALA A 64 2.70 -0.81 -3.24
N ILE A 65 2.03 0.34 -3.04
CA ILE A 65 0.76 0.61 -3.71
C ILE A 65 0.95 0.76 -5.24
N ALA A 66 2.10 1.28 -5.68
CA ALA A 66 2.44 1.31 -7.11
C ALA A 66 2.59 -0.12 -7.70
N GLU A 67 3.16 -1.07 -6.95
CA GLU A 67 3.21 -2.48 -7.35
C GLU A 67 1.79 -3.12 -7.37
N VAL A 68 0.94 -2.77 -6.41
CA VAL A 68 -0.47 -3.21 -6.41
C VAL A 68 -1.19 -2.73 -7.67
N ARG A 69 -0.97 -1.49 -8.11
CA ARG A 69 -1.51 -0.97 -9.39
C ARG A 69 -1.09 -1.84 -10.55
N ALA A 70 0.21 -2.08 -10.69
CA ALA A 70 0.76 -2.87 -11.79
C ALA A 70 0.20 -4.30 -11.81
N ASN A 71 -0.11 -4.88 -10.65
CA ASN A 71 -0.72 -6.20 -10.56
C ASN A 71 -2.22 -6.21 -10.90
N VAL A 72 -2.97 -5.18 -10.53
CA VAL A 72 -4.42 -5.09 -10.79
C VAL A 72 -4.69 -4.75 -12.26
N ASP A 73 -3.80 -4.01 -12.91
CA ASP A 73 -3.91 -3.60 -14.30
C ASP A 73 -3.38 -4.66 -15.30
N ALA A 74 -2.70 -5.70 -14.80
CA ALA A 74 -2.16 -6.81 -15.59
C ALA A 74 -3.19 -7.92 -15.83
#